data_AF-A0A8T3P925-F1
#
_entry.id   AF-A0A8T3P925-F1
#
_cell.length_a   1.000
_cell.length_b   1.000
_cell.length_c   1.000
_cell.angle_alpha   90.00
_cell.angle_beta   90.00
_cell.angle_gamma   90.00
#
_symmetry.space_group_name_H-M   'P 1'
#
loop_
_entity.id
_entity.type
_entity.pdbx_description
1 polymer ?
#
loop_
_entity_poly.entity_id
_entity_poly.type
_entity_poly.pdbx_seq_one_letter_code
_entity_poly.pdbx_strand_id
1 'polypeptide(L)'
;MPLDFLKRRKKDDGRAAVVDVAPEEVSAEEYSLKLIYGGKSSNGVRMQAGPAAIHELPSLLGSIAKSEVELVEPLPLEFQGASPMIQRTTEALHWVQANAGKSPIGRHSLLVLESMDAVDPAFETLAIALLHGDLDTSGYPEYNAIVGGVVSHWDEGTGDMIVRAVVGWGGKGVRGDTDRAAGKILGNLLSQILASQHALGVTPIERPMPAGGRGGLVCGHCGFSSLHDRAFYCPKCGMRLLRG
;
A
#
# COMPACT_ATOMS: atom_id res chain seq x y z
N MET A 1 -58.46 64.96 -57.15
CA MET A 1 -57.92 63.61 -56.85
C MET A 1 -56.40 63.71 -56.80
N PRO A 2 -55.74 63.48 -55.65
CA PRO A 2 -54.28 63.55 -55.55
C PRO A 2 -53.63 62.22 -55.98
N LEU A 3 -52.45 62.32 -56.61
CA LEU A 3 -51.73 61.25 -57.31
C LEU A 3 -51.00 60.30 -56.32
N ASP A 4 -51.68 59.25 -55.85
CA ASP A 4 -51.15 58.27 -54.86
C ASP A 4 -50.13 57.24 -55.40
N PHE A 5 -49.74 57.31 -56.68
CA PHE A 5 -48.84 56.32 -57.31
C PHE A 5 -47.35 56.67 -57.23
N LEU A 6 -46.98 57.82 -56.64
CA LEU A 6 -45.59 58.27 -56.47
C LEU A 6 -44.98 57.90 -55.10
N LYS A 7 -45.55 56.92 -54.37
CA LYS A 7 -44.90 56.36 -53.18
C LYS A 7 -43.76 55.43 -53.61
N ARG A 8 -42.55 56.01 -53.65
CA ARG A 8 -41.27 55.32 -53.79
C ARG A 8 -41.24 54.13 -52.83
N ARG A 9 -41.26 52.91 -53.38
CA ARG A 9 -41.11 51.66 -52.63
C ARG A 9 -39.78 51.74 -51.88
N LYS A 10 -39.84 51.87 -50.55
CA LYS A 10 -38.66 51.81 -49.68
C LYS A 10 -38.01 50.46 -49.96
N LYS A 11 -36.83 50.49 -50.57
CA LYS A 11 -36.00 49.30 -50.74
C LYS A 11 -35.65 48.88 -49.31
N ASP A 12 -36.18 47.75 -48.86
CA ASP A 12 -35.65 47.11 -47.65
C ASP A 12 -34.18 46.84 -47.97
N ASP A 13 -33.30 47.63 -47.34
CA ASP A 13 -31.91 47.25 -47.19
C ASP A 13 -31.92 46.01 -46.31
N GLY A 14 -32.05 44.85 -46.97
CA GLY A 14 -31.79 43.55 -46.39
C GLY A 14 -30.32 43.46 -46.04
N ARG A 15 -29.88 44.20 -45.03
CA ARG A 15 -28.76 43.76 -44.21
C ARG A 15 -29.25 42.49 -43.55
N ALA A 16 -28.78 41.35 -44.05
CA ALA A 16 -28.90 40.10 -43.36
C ALA A 16 -28.50 40.36 -41.90
N ALA A 17 -29.40 40.05 -40.96
CA ALA A 17 -29.05 40.07 -39.56
C ALA A 17 -27.82 39.17 -39.41
N VAL A 18 -26.74 39.70 -38.85
CA VAL A 18 -25.61 38.88 -38.43
C VAL A 18 -26.21 37.93 -37.40
N VAL A 19 -26.28 36.65 -37.74
CA VAL A 19 -26.68 35.62 -36.79
C VAL A 19 -25.56 35.57 -35.77
N ASP A 20 -25.79 36.14 -34.58
CA ASP A 20 -24.92 35.86 -33.44
C ASP A 20 -25.02 34.35 -33.20
N VAL A 21 -23.99 33.62 -33.63
CA VAL A 21 -23.78 32.24 -33.24
C VAL A 21 -23.51 32.30 -31.75
N ALA A 22 -24.55 32.10 -30.94
CA ALA A 22 -24.40 31.92 -29.52
C ALA A 22 -23.33 30.82 -29.33
N PRO A 23 -22.28 31.07 -28.52
CA PRO A 23 -21.25 30.06 -28.30
C PRO A 23 -21.96 28.77 -27.89
N GLU A 24 -21.70 27.67 -28.59
CA GLU A 24 -22.21 26.35 -28.22
C GLU A 24 -21.96 26.17 -26.72
N GLU A 25 -23.02 25.99 -25.94
CA GLU A 25 -22.90 25.62 -24.54
C GLU A 25 -22.11 24.31 -24.51
N VAL A 26 -20.87 24.40 -24.02
CA VAL A 26 -20.04 23.21 -23.82
C VAL A 26 -20.70 22.39 -22.72
N SER A 27 -21.42 21.34 -23.10
CA SER A 27 -21.95 20.37 -22.14
C SER A 27 -20.79 19.63 -21.50
N ALA A 28 -20.48 19.98 -20.25
CA ALA A 28 -19.47 19.29 -19.47
C ALA A 28 -20.14 18.22 -18.61
N GLU A 29 -19.74 16.97 -18.79
CA GLU A 29 -20.12 15.86 -17.93
C GLU A 29 -19.03 15.66 -16.87
N GLU A 30 -19.41 15.78 -15.60
CA GLU A 30 -18.51 15.55 -14.48
C GLU A 30 -18.62 14.11 -13.99
N TYR A 31 -17.48 13.42 -13.97
CA TYR A 31 -17.37 12.05 -13.47
C TYR A 31 -16.42 12.02 -12.28
N SER A 32 -16.81 11.34 -11.19
CA SER A 32 -15.94 11.18 -10.02
C SER A 32 -15.97 9.73 -9.51
N LEU A 33 -14.81 9.25 -9.04
CA LEU A 33 -14.64 7.95 -8.40
C LEU A 33 -13.89 8.16 -7.08
N LYS A 34 -14.40 7.57 -5.99
CA LYS A 34 -13.73 7.58 -4.69
C LYS A 34 -13.56 6.16 -4.17
N LEU A 35 -12.32 5.72 -4.08
CA LEU A 35 -11.95 4.49 -3.40
C LEU A 35 -11.61 4.82 -1.94
N ILE A 36 -12.14 4.02 -1.03
CA ILE A 36 -11.85 4.09 0.41
C ILE A 36 -11.20 2.76 0.80
N TYR A 37 -10.09 2.80 1.52
CA TYR A 37 -9.50 1.60 2.13
C TYR A 37 -9.62 1.70 3.65
N GLY A 38 -9.74 0.54 4.29
CA GLY A 38 -9.71 0.38 5.73
C GLY A 38 -8.59 -0.59 6.11
N GLY A 39 -8.01 -0.39 7.28
CA GLY A 39 -6.97 -1.27 7.81
C GLY A 39 -6.95 -1.29 9.32
N LYS A 40 -6.40 -2.35 9.89
CA LYS A 40 -6.14 -2.50 11.32
C LYS A 40 -4.76 -3.12 11.52
N SER A 41 -4.08 -2.72 12.60
CA SER A 41 -2.82 -3.34 13.01
C SER A 41 -2.85 -3.64 14.51
N SER A 42 -2.19 -4.71 14.91
CA SER A 42 -2.02 -5.07 16.32
C SER A 42 -0.87 -4.26 16.94
N ASN A 43 -0.65 -4.40 18.25
CA ASN A 43 0.66 -4.04 18.82
C ASN A 43 1.76 -4.95 18.25
N GLY A 44 3.02 -4.52 18.40
CA GLY A 44 4.18 -5.35 18.09
C GLY A 44 4.39 -6.41 19.16
N VAL A 45 4.99 -7.53 18.76
CA VAL A 45 5.51 -8.56 19.64
C VAL A 45 6.99 -8.66 19.34
N ARG A 46 7.80 -8.53 20.39
CA ARG A 46 9.24 -8.72 20.29
C ARG A 46 9.51 -10.21 20.17
N MET A 47 10.24 -10.57 19.12
CA MET A 47 10.61 -11.92 18.77
C MET A 47 12.12 -12.05 18.88
N GLN A 48 12.59 -13.10 19.53
CA GLN A 48 14.01 -13.39 19.64
C GLN A 48 14.63 -13.50 18.24
N ALA A 49 15.75 -12.82 18.03
CA ALA A 49 16.50 -12.90 16.79
C ALA A 49 17.00 -14.32 16.51
N GLY A 50 17.00 -14.72 15.24
CA GLY A 50 17.56 -16.01 14.82
C GLY A 50 17.82 -16.07 13.31
N PRO A 51 18.70 -16.98 12.85
CA PRO A 51 19.03 -17.12 11.42
C PRO A 51 17.83 -17.43 10.52
N ALA A 52 16.79 -18.05 11.09
CA ALA A 52 15.57 -18.45 10.39
C ALA A 52 14.36 -17.54 10.69
N ALA A 53 14.53 -16.48 11.48
CA ALA A 53 13.41 -15.71 12.03
C ALA A 53 12.46 -15.15 10.95
N ILE A 54 13.00 -14.70 9.81
CA ILE A 54 12.19 -14.22 8.67
C ILE A 54 11.47 -15.38 7.97
N HIS A 55 12.12 -16.52 7.82
CA HIS A 55 11.55 -17.69 7.18
C HIS A 55 10.43 -18.34 8.00
N GLU A 56 10.33 -18.01 9.28
CA GLU A 56 9.24 -18.44 10.14
C GLU A 56 7.98 -17.56 10.00
N LEU A 57 8.08 -16.34 9.48
CA LEU A 57 6.94 -15.42 9.35
C LEU A 57 5.74 -16.02 8.59
N PRO A 58 5.93 -16.75 7.47
CA PRO A 58 4.81 -17.39 6.78
C PRO A 58 4.06 -18.41 7.65
N SER A 59 4.77 -19.12 8.55
CA SER A 59 4.15 -20.11 9.42
C SER A 59 3.17 -19.49 10.42
N LEU A 60 3.34 -18.21 10.77
CA LEU A 60 2.45 -17.46 11.67
C LEU A 60 1.08 -17.20 11.05
N LEU A 61 0.96 -17.26 9.71
CA LEU A 61 -0.33 -17.16 9.02
C LEU A 61 -1.07 -18.49 8.92
N GLY A 62 -0.39 -19.62 9.20
CA GLY A 62 -0.86 -21.00 9.21
C GLY A 62 -2.30 -21.23 8.76
N SER A 63 -3.20 -21.53 9.70
CA SER A 63 -4.61 -21.85 9.43
C SER A 63 -5.51 -20.63 9.15
N ILE A 64 -4.95 -19.42 9.09
CA ILE A 64 -5.69 -18.17 8.90
C ILE A 64 -5.68 -17.78 7.42
N ALA A 65 -4.57 -18.03 6.73
CA ALA A 65 -4.45 -17.79 5.30
C ALA A 65 -5.42 -18.66 4.49
N LYS A 66 -6.09 -18.04 3.51
CA LYS A 66 -6.96 -18.70 2.52
C LYS A 66 -6.29 -18.90 1.17
N SER A 67 -5.09 -18.34 0.99
CA SER A 67 -4.25 -18.49 -0.19
C SER A 67 -2.84 -18.93 0.23
N GLU A 68 -1.98 -19.17 -0.76
CA GLU A 68 -0.55 -19.24 -0.50
C GLU A 68 -0.06 -17.93 0.15
N VAL A 69 0.91 -18.06 1.06
CA VAL A 69 1.52 -16.94 1.77
C VAL A 69 2.73 -16.47 0.97
N GLU A 70 2.69 -15.21 0.55
CA GLU A 70 3.78 -14.57 -0.17
C GLU A 70 4.67 -13.81 0.81
N LEU A 71 5.96 -14.13 0.82
CA LEU A 71 6.97 -13.42 1.59
C LEU A 71 7.54 -12.28 0.75
N VAL A 72 7.31 -11.05 1.19
CA VAL A 72 7.80 -9.82 0.57
C VAL A 72 8.96 -9.29 1.41
N GLU A 73 10.15 -9.35 0.84
CA GLU A 73 11.35 -8.73 1.42
C GLU A 73 11.30 -7.20 1.31
N PRO A 74 12.07 -6.49 2.16
CA PRO A 74 12.28 -5.07 2.01
C PRO A 74 12.80 -4.70 0.62
N LEU A 75 12.32 -3.57 0.10
CA LEU A 75 12.67 -3.06 -1.21
C LEU A 75 14.19 -2.84 -1.33
N PRO A 76 14.77 -3.14 -2.51
CA PRO A 76 16.11 -2.69 -2.83
C PRO A 76 16.23 -1.17 -2.71
N LEU A 77 17.45 -0.69 -2.43
CA LEU A 77 17.73 0.74 -2.26
C LEU A 77 17.22 1.60 -3.43
N GLU A 78 17.37 1.12 -4.67
CA GLU A 78 16.90 1.84 -5.86
C GLU A 78 15.38 2.09 -5.89
N PHE A 79 14.61 1.33 -5.12
CA PHE A 79 13.16 1.42 -5.04
C PHE A 79 12.65 1.99 -3.71
N GLN A 80 13.52 2.50 -2.82
CA GLN A 80 13.08 3.02 -1.51
C GLN A 80 12.06 4.17 -1.58
N GLY A 81 12.11 4.96 -2.65
CA GLY A 81 11.13 6.03 -2.92
C GLY A 81 9.91 5.59 -3.72
N ALA A 82 9.75 4.30 -4.00
CA ALA A 82 8.60 3.80 -4.74
C ALA A 82 7.31 4.02 -3.94
N SER A 83 6.25 4.45 -4.63
CA SER A 83 4.95 4.72 -4.00
C SER A 83 3.81 4.34 -4.94
N PRO A 84 2.70 3.76 -4.44
CA PRO A 84 1.53 3.49 -5.28
C PRO A 84 0.77 4.78 -5.68
N MET A 85 1.17 5.96 -5.19
CA MET A 85 0.49 7.22 -5.48
C MET A 85 0.71 7.69 -6.92
N ILE A 86 -0.33 7.58 -7.76
CA ILE A 86 -0.28 7.94 -9.18
C ILE A 86 0.01 9.43 -9.46
N GLN A 87 -0.15 10.30 -8.46
CA GLN A 87 0.18 11.73 -8.57
C GLN A 87 1.67 11.97 -8.83
N ARG A 88 2.53 11.01 -8.51
CA ARG A 88 3.98 11.06 -8.69
C ARG A 88 4.42 9.95 -9.63
N THR A 89 4.32 10.22 -10.93
CA THR A 89 4.47 9.20 -11.99
C THR A 89 5.76 8.40 -11.91
N THR A 90 6.90 9.02 -11.56
CA THR A 90 8.18 8.31 -11.43
C THR A 90 8.17 7.31 -10.27
N GLU A 91 7.68 7.73 -9.11
CA GLU A 91 7.57 6.88 -7.91
C GLU A 91 6.57 5.73 -8.15
N ALA A 92 5.46 6.02 -8.85
CA ALA A 92 4.48 5.02 -9.27
C ALA A 92 5.06 4.00 -10.25
N LEU A 93 5.88 4.44 -11.22
CA LEU A 93 6.55 3.53 -12.14
C LEU A 93 7.54 2.61 -11.42
N HIS A 94 8.34 3.18 -10.51
CA HIS A 94 9.23 2.41 -9.64
C HIS A 94 8.46 1.39 -8.78
N TRP A 95 7.28 1.76 -8.28
CA TRP A 95 6.43 0.85 -7.53
C TRP A 95 5.94 -0.32 -8.38
N VAL A 96 5.50 -0.05 -9.62
CA VAL A 96 5.09 -1.12 -10.55
C VAL A 96 6.26 -2.03 -10.87
N GLN A 97 7.45 -1.48 -11.13
CA GLN A 97 8.66 -2.26 -11.41
C GLN A 97 9.06 -3.16 -10.23
N ALA A 98 9.08 -2.60 -9.01
CA ALA A 98 9.43 -3.33 -7.79
C ALA A 98 8.45 -4.48 -7.47
N ASN A 99 7.21 -4.38 -7.94
CA ASN A 99 6.14 -5.32 -7.63
C ASN A 99 5.67 -6.18 -8.82
N ALA A 100 6.31 -6.05 -9.99
CA ALA A 100 5.91 -6.75 -11.21
C ALA A 100 5.91 -8.28 -11.06
N GLY A 101 6.87 -8.84 -10.33
CA GLY A 101 7.01 -10.27 -10.11
C GLY A 101 6.08 -10.86 -9.02
N LYS A 102 5.32 -10.02 -8.31
CA LYS A 102 4.47 -10.46 -7.19
C LYS A 102 3.15 -11.04 -7.66
N SER A 103 2.49 -11.83 -6.81
CA SER A 103 1.16 -12.36 -7.14
C SER A 103 0.10 -11.25 -7.21
N PRO A 104 -1.07 -11.48 -7.84
CA PRO A 104 -2.19 -10.53 -7.78
C PRO A 104 -2.59 -10.16 -6.34
N ILE A 105 -2.60 -11.14 -5.43
CA ILE A 105 -2.86 -10.93 -4.00
C ILE A 105 -1.76 -10.06 -3.39
N GLY A 106 -0.49 -10.36 -3.68
CA GLY A 106 0.66 -9.61 -3.19
C GLY A 106 0.62 -8.15 -3.61
N ARG A 107 0.42 -7.89 -4.91
CA ARG A 107 0.30 -6.53 -5.46
C ARG A 107 -0.88 -5.77 -4.87
N HIS A 108 -2.04 -6.40 -4.75
CA HIS A 108 -3.22 -5.76 -4.16
C HIS A 108 -3.00 -5.44 -2.67
N SER A 109 -2.41 -6.37 -1.92
CA SER A 109 -2.10 -6.18 -0.50
C SER A 109 -1.17 -4.99 -0.29
N LEU A 110 -0.09 -4.92 -1.07
CA LEU A 110 0.86 -3.83 -1.02
C LEU A 110 0.21 -2.49 -1.39
N LEU A 111 -0.57 -2.46 -2.49
CA LEU A 111 -1.32 -1.27 -2.88
C LEU A 111 -2.20 -0.76 -1.73
N VAL A 112 -2.99 -1.64 -1.10
CA VAL A 112 -3.92 -1.28 -0.03
C VAL A 112 -3.17 -0.80 1.21
N LEU A 113 -2.20 -1.59 1.70
CA LEU A 113 -1.51 -1.32 2.96
C LEU A 113 -0.58 -0.10 2.88
N GLU A 114 0.15 0.05 1.78
CA GLU A 114 1.03 1.21 1.57
C GLU A 114 0.22 2.50 1.38
N SER A 115 -0.93 2.44 0.69
CA SER A 115 -1.80 3.63 0.50
C SER A 115 -2.36 4.18 1.80
N MET A 116 -2.38 3.38 2.87
CA MET A 116 -2.80 3.79 4.21
C MET A 116 -1.62 4.05 5.16
N ASP A 117 -0.38 3.96 4.68
CA ASP A 117 0.84 4.03 5.51
C ASP A 117 0.83 3.01 6.67
N ALA A 118 0.23 1.85 6.43
CA ALA A 118 0.14 0.75 7.40
C ALA A 118 1.42 -0.10 7.43
N VAL A 119 2.19 -0.05 6.35
CA VAL A 119 3.45 -0.76 6.15
C VAL A 119 4.45 0.14 5.42
N ASP A 120 5.73 -0.09 5.68
CA ASP A 120 6.85 0.59 5.03
C ASP A 120 7.75 -0.46 4.35
N PRO A 121 7.54 -0.73 3.04
CA PRO A 121 8.31 -1.74 2.33
C PRO A 121 9.80 -1.42 2.22
N ALA A 122 10.26 -0.21 2.53
CA ALA A 122 11.69 0.10 2.53
C ALA A 122 12.43 -0.59 3.69
N PHE A 123 11.74 -0.86 4.80
CA PHE A 123 12.35 -1.41 6.02
C PHE A 123 11.72 -2.73 6.46
N GLU A 124 10.48 -2.99 6.06
CA GLU A 124 9.68 -4.06 6.61
C GLU A 124 9.66 -5.30 5.71
N THR A 125 9.74 -6.47 6.34
CA THR A 125 9.44 -7.75 5.69
C THR A 125 7.98 -8.09 5.96
N LEU A 126 7.26 -8.55 4.94
CA LEU A 126 5.85 -8.90 5.06
C LEU A 126 5.62 -10.35 4.67
N ALA A 127 4.85 -11.09 5.45
CA ALA A 127 4.23 -12.34 5.00
C ALA A 127 2.74 -12.09 4.83
N ILE A 128 2.26 -12.11 3.58
CA ILE A 128 0.93 -11.66 3.20
C ILE A 128 0.14 -12.73 2.46
N ALA A 129 -1.17 -12.76 2.66
CA ALA A 129 -2.10 -13.67 2.01
C ALA A 129 -3.50 -13.04 1.88
N LEU A 130 -4.37 -13.71 1.14
CA LEU A 130 -5.82 -13.52 1.26
C LEU A 130 -6.27 -14.14 2.59
N LEU A 131 -6.97 -13.37 3.42
CA LEU A 131 -7.46 -13.80 4.74
C LEU A 131 -8.97 -14.00 4.75
N HIS A 132 -9.69 -13.27 3.88
CA HIS A 132 -11.14 -13.39 3.72
C HIS A 132 -11.60 -12.83 2.37
N GLY A 133 -12.74 -13.29 1.86
CA GLY A 133 -13.32 -12.84 0.60
C GLY A 133 -12.94 -13.74 -0.57
N ASP A 134 -13.29 -13.27 -1.76
CA ASP A 134 -13.14 -13.97 -3.03
C ASP A 134 -12.14 -13.24 -3.93
N LEU A 135 -11.73 -13.93 -4.99
CA LEU A 135 -10.87 -13.39 -6.05
C LEU A 135 -11.69 -13.21 -7.32
N ASP A 136 -11.34 -12.21 -8.12
CA ASP A 136 -11.86 -12.05 -9.47
C ASP A 136 -11.29 -13.13 -10.42
N THR A 137 -11.75 -13.13 -11.67
CA THR A 137 -11.32 -14.11 -12.68
C THR A 137 -9.84 -14.00 -13.07
N SER A 138 -9.19 -12.88 -12.74
CA SER A 138 -7.76 -12.67 -12.94
C SER A 138 -6.92 -12.93 -11.68
N GLY A 139 -7.56 -13.38 -10.59
CA GLY A 139 -6.93 -13.72 -9.32
C GLY A 139 -6.71 -12.54 -8.37
N TYR A 140 -7.18 -11.33 -8.70
CA TYR A 140 -7.09 -10.20 -7.78
C TYR A 140 -8.16 -10.28 -6.69
N PRO A 141 -7.85 -9.89 -5.45
CA PRO A 141 -8.84 -9.78 -4.40
C PRO A 141 -9.99 -8.84 -4.80
N GLU A 142 -11.22 -9.29 -4.59
CA GLU A 142 -12.40 -8.45 -4.71
C GLU A 142 -12.29 -7.23 -3.76
N TYR A 143 -12.96 -6.12 -4.10
CA TYR A 143 -12.77 -4.86 -3.37
C TYR A 143 -13.03 -4.98 -1.86
N ASN A 144 -13.94 -5.85 -1.42
CA ASN A 144 -14.28 -6.09 -0.02
C ASN A 144 -13.49 -7.25 0.64
N ALA A 145 -12.57 -7.89 -0.09
CA ALA A 145 -11.72 -8.93 0.45
C ALA A 145 -10.75 -8.37 1.50
N ILE A 146 -10.38 -9.21 2.47
CA ILE A 146 -9.43 -8.86 3.53
C ILE A 146 -8.11 -9.53 3.17
N VAL A 147 -7.10 -8.68 3.01
CA VAL A 147 -5.72 -9.06 2.74
C VAL A 147 -4.83 -8.62 3.91
N GLY A 148 -3.65 -9.23 4.03
CA GLY A 148 -2.66 -8.88 5.05
C GLY A 148 -1.98 -10.11 5.63
N GLY A 149 -1.51 -9.99 6.86
CA GLY A 149 -0.76 -11.05 7.51
C GLY A 149 0.12 -10.51 8.63
N VAL A 150 1.40 -10.85 8.61
CA VAL A 150 2.38 -10.36 9.58
C VAL A 150 3.44 -9.50 8.92
N VAL A 151 3.89 -8.49 9.65
CA VAL A 151 4.91 -7.53 9.23
C VAL A 151 5.99 -7.54 10.28
N SER A 152 7.23 -7.54 9.84
CA SER A 152 8.38 -7.48 10.73
C SER A 152 9.38 -6.42 10.33
N HIS A 153 10.09 -5.90 11.34
CA HIS A 153 11.31 -5.14 11.14
C HIS A 153 12.30 -5.48 12.26
N TRP A 154 13.57 -5.16 12.03
CA TRP A 154 14.63 -5.37 13.01
C TRP A 154 14.79 -4.14 13.89
N ASP A 155 14.79 -4.34 15.20
CA ASP A 155 15.13 -3.31 16.17
C ASP A 155 16.65 -3.08 16.11
N GLU A 156 17.06 -1.86 15.74
CA GLU A 156 18.48 -1.51 15.59
C GLU A 156 19.25 -1.54 16.93
N GLY A 157 18.55 -1.37 18.06
CA GLY A 157 19.16 -1.29 19.38
C GLY A 157 19.46 -2.66 19.98
N THR A 158 18.54 -3.61 19.82
CA THR A 158 18.67 -4.95 20.43
C THR A 158 19.04 -6.05 19.43
N GLY A 159 18.78 -5.82 18.13
CA GLY A 159 18.89 -6.85 17.10
C GLY A 159 17.73 -7.84 17.09
N ASP A 160 16.71 -7.67 17.94
CA ASP A 160 15.49 -8.49 17.90
C ASP A 160 14.60 -8.10 16.74
N MET A 161 13.69 -9.00 16.38
CA MET A 161 12.66 -8.72 15.40
C MET A 161 11.39 -8.25 16.10
N ILE A 162 10.78 -7.17 15.63
CA ILE A 162 9.44 -6.75 16.06
C ILE A 162 8.46 -7.24 15.01
N VAL A 163 7.50 -8.06 15.40
CA VAL A 163 6.47 -8.63 14.52
C VAL A 163 5.10 -8.12 14.92
N ARG A 164 4.30 -7.65 13.97
CA ARG A 164 2.91 -7.25 14.19
C ARG A 164 1.99 -7.85 13.14
N ALA A 165 0.71 -7.96 13.49
CA ALA A 165 -0.33 -8.29 12.52
C ALA A 165 -0.83 -7.02 11.82
N VAL A 166 -1.16 -7.14 10.53
CA VAL A 166 -1.80 -6.09 9.75
C VAL A 166 -2.85 -6.68 8.82
N VAL A 167 -3.99 -6.01 8.68
CA VAL A 167 -5.05 -6.37 7.74
C VAL A 167 -5.55 -5.12 7.03
N GLY A 168 -5.90 -5.25 5.75
CA GLY A 168 -6.43 -4.20 4.90
C GLY A 168 -7.55 -4.70 3.99
N TRP A 169 -8.48 -3.81 3.62
CA TRP A 169 -9.60 -4.10 2.73
C TRP A 169 -10.14 -2.82 2.09
N GLY A 170 -10.94 -2.94 1.04
CA GLY A 170 -11.64 -1.82 0.40
C GLY A 170 -13.07 -1.62 0.89
N GLY A 171 -13.49 -0.36 0.89
CA GLY A 171 -14.82 0.12 1.22
C GLY A 171 -15.12 0.13 2.72
N LYS A 172 -16.14 0.90 3.10
CA LYS A 172 -16.88 0.59 4.33
C LYS A 172 -17.71 -0.63 3.99
N GLY A 173 -17.30 -1.82 4.44
CA GLY A 173 -17.99 -3.08 4.17
C GLY A 173 -19.50 -2.87 4.26
N VAL A 174 -20.23 -3.23 3.22
CA VAL A 174 -21.62 -2.80 2.92
C VAL A 174 -22.60 -3.08 4.09
N ARG A 175 -22.18 -3.86 5.11
CA ARG A 175 -22.96 -4.18 6.32
C ARG A 175 -22.18 -4.18 7.66
N GLY A 176 -20.94 -3.67 7.72
CA GLY A 176 -20.12 -3.73 8.95
C GLY A 176 -19.51 -5.11 9.26
N ASP A 177 -19.86 -6.15 8.50
CA ASP A 177 -19.33 -7.50 8.67
C ASP A 177 -17.83 -7.59 8.35
N THR A 178 -17.33 -6.85 7.33
CA THR A 178 -15.91 -6.85 6.97
C THR A 178 -15.03 -6.30 8.11
N ASP A 179 -15.46 -5.22 8.76
CA ASP A 179 -14.70 -4.64 9.88
C ASP A 179 -14.61 -5.60 11.08
N ARG A 180 -15.73 -6.28 11.37
CA ARG A 180 -15.81 -7.30 12.42
C ARG A 180 -14.94 -8.52 12.07
N ALA A 181 -15.02 -8.99 10.84
CA ALA A 181 -14.20 -10.10 10.35
C ALA A 181 -12.71 -9.75 10.42
N ALA A 182 -12.32 -8.54 9.98
CA ALA A 182 -10.96 -8.03 10.06
C ALA A 182 -10.48 -7.97 11.53
N GLY A 183 -11.32 -7.51 12.46
CA GLY A 183 -11.00 -7.50 13.89
C GLY A 183 -10.75 -8.91 14.45
N LYS A 184 -11.58 -9.89 14.08
CA LYS A 184 -11.41 -11.29 14.49
C LYS A 184 -10.14 -11.89 13.90
N ILE A 185 -9.87 -11.66 12.62
CA ILE A 185 -8.67 -12.13 11.93
C ILE A 185 -7.41 -11.53 12.57
N LEU A 186 -7.41 -10.22 12.83
CA LEU A 186 -6.29 -9.55 13.50
C LEU A 186 -6.03 -10.11 14.89
N GLY A 187 -7.08 -10.35 15.69
CA GLY A 187 -6.97 -10.98 16.99
C GLY A 187 -6.34 -12.37 16.90
N ASN A 188 -6.79 -13.21 15.95
CA ASN A 188 -6.21 -14.53 15.71
C ASN A 188 -4.73 -14.46 15.30
N LEU A 189 -4.37 -13.53 14.41
CA LEU A 189 -2.98 -13.33 14.00
C LEU A 189 -2.11 -12.92 15.19
N LEU A 190 -2.55 -11.96 16.01
CA LEU A 190 -1.81 -11.57 17.21
C LEU A 190 -1.65 -12.73 18.19
N SER A 191 -2.70 -13.53 18.40
CA SER A 191 -2.61 -14.74 19.23
C SER A 191 -1.61 -15.75 18.68
N GLN A 192 -1.52 -15.93 17.36
CA GLN A 192 -0.51 -16.80 16.73
C GLN A 192 0.91 -16.26 16.94
N ILE A 193 1.12 -14.95 16.76
CA ILE A 193 2.42 -14.33 17.00
C ILE A 193 2.85 -14.55 18.47
N LEU A 194 1.94 -14.30 19.43
CA LEU A 194 2.22 -14.49 20.86
C LEU A 194 2.41 -15.95 21.27
N ALA A 195 1.79 -16.89 20.55
CA ALA A 195 1.96 -18.32 20.78
C ALA A 195 3.28 -18.87 20.22
N SER A 196 4.03 -18.08 19.45
CA SER A 196 5.35 -18.48 18.99
C SER A 196 6.30 -18.70 20.19
N GLN A 197 7.09 -19.77 20.13
CA GLN A 197 8.13 -20.06 21.13
C GLN A 197 9.22 -18.96 21.21
N HIS A 198 9.32 -18.12 20.17
CA HIS A 198 10.30 -17.03 20.09
C HIS A 198 9.75 -15.69 20.60
N ALA A 199 8.48 -15.62 21.01
CA ALA A 199 7.88 -14.40 21.52
C ALA A 199 8.41 -14.05 22.92
N LEU A 200 8.95 -12.84 23.06
CA LEU A 200 9.48 -12.30 24.31
C LEU A 200 8.44 -11.42 25.05
N GLY A 201 7.50 -10.83 24.32
CA GLY A 201 6.42 -10.03 24.90
C GLY A 201 5.89 -8.96 23.96
N VAL A 202 4.77 -8.35 24.36
CA VAL A 202 4.16 -7.23 23.64
C VAL A 202 5.02 -5.97 23.82
N THR A 203 5.25 -5.26 22.72
CA THR A 203 5.96 -3.99 22.68
C THR A 203 5.13 -2.96 21.91
N PRO A 204 5.12 -1.67 22.28
CA PRO A 204 4.56 -0.65 21.43
C PRO A 204 5.24 -0.67 20.05
N ILE A 205 4.48 -0.32 19.02
CA ILE A 205 5.05 -0.12 17.68
C ILE A 205 5.75 1.24 17.69
N GLU A 206 7.06 1.21 17.84
CA GLU A 206 7.89 2.33 17.45
C GLU A 206 8.22 2.15 15.97
N ARG A 207 7.99 3.18 15.15
CA ARG A 207 8.53 3.17 13.78
C ARG A 207 10.05 3.10 13.89
N PRO A 208 10.75 2.38 13.00
CA PRO A 208 12.21 2.34 13.02
C PRO A 208 12.76 3.77 13.07
N MET A 209 13.31 4.16 14.22
CA MET A 209 14.03 5.42 14.35
C MET A 209 15.51 5.10 14.23
N PRO A 210 16.25 5.79 13.35
CA PRO A 210 17.67 5.55 13.21
C PRO A 210 18.37 5.82 14.56
N ALA A 211 19.06 4.82 15.09
CA ALA A 211 19.81 4.97 16.32
C ALA A 211 20.91 6.05 16.16
N GLY A 212 21.17 6.82 17.23
CA GLY A 212 22.26 7.80 17.24
C GLY A 212 23.64 7.11 17.23
N GLY A 213 24.35 7.13 16.10
CA GLY A 213 25.71 6.59 16.00
C GLY A 213 26.18 6.39 14.56
N ARG A 214 27.43 5.96 14.35
CA ARG A 214 27.91 5.45 13.06
C ARG A 214 27.64 3.93 12.99
N GLY A 215 26.71 3.53 12.14
CA GLY A 215 26.34 2.17 11.75
C GLY A 215 27.27 1.55 10.72
N GLY A 216 26.82 0.46 10.08
CA GLY A 216 27.55 -0.27 9.04
C GLY A 216 26.99 0.00 7.64
N LEU A 217 27.81 -0.24 6.62
CA LEU A 217 27.50 0.09 5.22
C LEU A 217 27.01 -1.11 4.41
N VAL A 218 27.48 -2.33 4.71
CA VAL A 218 27.13 -3.52 3.91
C VAL A 218 26.90 -4.74 4.80
N CYS A 219 25.86 -5.52 4.51
CA CYS A 219 25.59 -6.79 5.15
C CYS A 219 26.51 -7.87 4.59
N GLY A 220 27.35 -8.47 5.45
CA GLY A 220 28.23 -9.58 5.06
C GLY A 220 27.50 -10.90 4.75
N HIS A 221 26.19 -11.00 5.02
CA HIS A 221 25.38 -12.20 4.77
C HIS A 221 24.66 -12.15 3.41
N CYS A 222 23.88 -11.10 3.15
CA CYS A 222 23.06 -11.00 1.94
C CYS A 222 23.51 -9.90 0.96
N GLY A 223 24.63 -9.22 1.25
CA GLY A 223 25.16 -8.15 0.39
C GLY A 223 24.35 -6.86 0.38
N PHE A 224 23.35 -6.73 1.26
CA PHE A 224 22.55 -5.50 1.35
C PHE A 224 23.43 -4.30 1.70
N SER A 225 23.45 -3.29 0.83
CA SER A 225 24.09 -2.01 1.10
C SER A 225 23.10 -1.11 1.82
N SER A 226 23.52 -0.49 2.92
CA SER A 226 22.75 0.53 3.63
C SER A 226 23.21 1.91 3.16
N LEU A 227 22.28 2.75 2.72
CA LEU A 227 22.53 4.20 2.52
C LEU A 227 22.51 4.97 3.85
N HIS A 228 22.04 4.34 4.91
CA HIS A 228 22.04 4.93 6.24
C HIS A 228 23.32 4.52 6.95
N ASP A 229 24.24 5.48 7.05
CA ASP A 229 25.47 5.44 7.87
C ASP A 229 25.21 5.14 9.36
N ARG A 230 23.96 4.91 9.78
CA ARG A 230 23.53 4.70 11.17
C ARG A 230 22.89 3.33 11.42
N ALA A 231 22.53 2.59 10.37
CA ALA A 231 21.92 1.26 10.54
C ALA A 231 22.94 0.27 11.13
N PHE A 232 22.57 -0.44 12.19
CA PHE A 232 23.44 -1.46 12.80
C PHE A 232 23.15 -2.88 12.33
N TYR A 233 21.91 -3.15 11.93
CA TYR A 233 21.45 -4.46 11.48
C TYR A 233 20.82 -4.35 10.09
N CYS A 234 20.98 -5.42 9.31
CA CYS A 234 20.45 -5.51 7.96
C CYS A 234 18.91 -5.65 8.01
N PRO A 235 18.13 -4.79 7.34
CA PRO A 235 16.67 -4.91 7.31
C PRO A 235 16.21 -6.20 6.62
N LYS A 236 17.02 -6.74 5.69
CA LYS A 236 16.70 -7.98 4.97
C LYS A 236 16.92 -9.27 5.76
N CYS A 237 17.87 -9.31 6.69
CA CYS A 237 18.26 -10.58 7.31
C CYS A 237 18.65 -10.49 8.80
N GLY A 238 18.57 -9.31 9.41
CA GLY A 238 18.89 -9.10 10.82
C GLY A 238 20.37 -9.27 11.19
N MET A 239 21.25 -9.53 10.23
CA MET A 239 22.69 -9.63 10.49
C MET A 239 23.29 -8.24 10.71
N ARG A 240 24.26 -8.15 11.62
CA ARG A 240 24.97 -6.89 11.86
C ARG A 240 25.66 -6.41 10.59
N LEU A 241 25.47 -5.15 10.24
CA LEU A 241 26.14 -4.53 9.10
C LEU A 241 27.65 -4.37 9.40
N LEU A 242 28.47 -4.67 8.39
CA LEU A 242 29.91 -4.45 8.44
C LEU A 242 30.21 -2.95 8.40
N ARG A 243 31.13 -2.51 9.25
CA ARG A 243 31.68 -1.16 9.16
C ARG A 243 32.64 -1.09 7.99
N GLY A 244 32.50 -0.06 7.15
CA GLY A 244 33.53 0.34 6.19
C GLY A 244 34.64 1.13 6.87
#